data_AF-A0A5D2KTW7-F1
#
_entry.id   AF-A0A5D2KTW7-F1
#
_cell.length_a   1.000
_cell.length_b   1.000
_cell.length_c   1.000
_cell.angle_alpha   90.00
_cell.angle_beta   90.00
_cell.angle_gamma   90.00
#
_symmetry.space_group_name_H-M   'P 1'
#
loop_
_entity.id
_entity.type
_entity.pdbx_description
1 polymer ?
#
loop_
_entity_poly.entity_id
_entity_poly.type
_entity_poly.pdbx_seq_one_letter_code
_entity_poly.pdbx_strand_id
1 'polypeptide(L)'
;MGVYLSTPKTEKLSEDGENDKLRFGLSSMQGWRASMEDAHAAYLDLDDSTSFFGVYDGHGGKAVAKFCAKHLHQQVLKHEAYSAGDIGTSVQKAFLRMDEMMCGQRGWRELAVLGDKMDKVSGFVEGFVWSPKGDEANDHFDDWPPEEGSHSDFHGPTSGCTACVAIIRNKQLVVANAGDSRCVISIKGQAYNLSKDHKPDLELEKDRILKAGGFIQVGRVNGSLNLARAIGDAEFKQNKTLPAERQIVTANPDINTGLYVKSTTSGLCTRAVEF
;
A
#
# COMPACT_ATOMS: atom_id res chain seq x y z
N MET A 1 -16.80 13.22 20.28
CA MET A 1 -17.23 13.54 18.91
C MET A 1 -17.14 12.27 18.09
N GLY A 2 -18.10 12.01 17.18
CA GLY A 2 -18.06 10.82 16.32
C GLY A 2 -16.96 10.89 15.26
N VAL A 3 -16.86 9.85 14.44
CA VAL A 3 -15.84 9.72 13.37
C VAL A 3 -16.04 10.73 12.23
N TYR A 4 -17.22 11.34 12.15
CA TYR A 4 -17.62 12.28 11.10
C TYR A 4 -17.60 13.75 11.55
N LEU A 5 -17.16 14.62 10.66
CA LEU A 5 -17.23 16.07 10.78
C LEU A 5 -18.66 16.56 10.54
N SER A 6 -18.97 17.77 11.02
CA SER A 6 -20.25 18.45 10.73
C SER A 6 -20.39 18.91 9.28
N THR A 7 -19.26 19.14 8.62
CA THR A 7 -19.17 19.53 7.20
C THR A 7 -17.95 18.85 6.59
N PRO A 8 -18.01 18.44 5.32
CA PRO A 8 -16.88 17.79 4.68
C PRO A 8 -15.76 18.79 4.41
N LYS A 9 -14.52 18.35 4.54
CA LYS A 9 -13.36 19.06 3.97
C LYS A 9 -13.25 18.73 2.49
N THR A 10 -13.53 19.72 1.65
CA THR A 10 -13.57 19.56 0.19
C THR A 10 -12.31 20.05 -0.52
N GLU A 11 -11.29 20.47 0.23
CA GLU A 11 -9.99 20.80 -0.36
C GLU A 11 -9.41 19.57 -1.05
N LYS A 12 -8.90 19.77 -2.25
CA LYS A 12 -8.27 18.72 -3.05
C LYS A 12 -6.77 18.93 -3.06
N LEU A 13 -6.04 17.85 -2.82
CA LEU A 13 -4.62 17.77 -3.14
C LEU A 13 -4.52 17.01 -4.46
N SER A 14 -4.06 17.71 -5.50
CA SER A 14 -3.96 17.18 -6.85
C SER A 14 -2.53 17.27 -7.35
N GLU A 15 -2.10 16.23 -8.04
CA GLU A 15 -0.79 16.15 -8.68
C GLU A 15 -0.96 15.52 -10.06
N ASP A 16 -0.09 15.88 -10.99
CA ASP A 16 -0.02 15.31 -12.32
C ASP A 16 1.42 15.31 -12.80
N GLY A 17 1.68 14.53 -13.85
CA GLY A 17 3.00 14.46 -14.44
C GLY A 17 3.04 13.66 -15.72
N GLU A 18 4.11 13.83 -16.48
CA GLU A 18 4.35 13.09 -17.72
C GLU A 18 5.82 12.78 -17.97
N ASN A 19 6.07 11.67 -18.67
CA ASN A 19 7.32 11.37 -19.36
C ASN A 19 7.01 10.92 -20.79
N ASP A 20 8.01 10.51 -21.57
CA ASP A 20 7.83 10.08 -22.96
C ASP A 20 6.86 8.86 -23.09
N LYS A 21 6.72 8.08 -22.02
CA LYS A 21 5.98 6.82 -22.00
C LYS A 21 4.55 7.01 -21.46
N LEU A 22 4.37 7.77 -20.39
CA LEU A 22 3.13 7.82 -19.61
C LEU A 22 2.79 9.25 -19.16
N ARG A 23 1.50 9.44 -18.86
CA ARG A 23 0.97 10.60 -18.13
C ARG A 23 0.15 10.09 -16.97
N PHE A 24 0.15 10.79 -15.85
CA PHE A 24 -0.74 10.50 -14.73
C PHE A 24 -1.39 11.78 -14.22
N GLY A 25 -2.51 11.61 -13.53
CA GLY A 25 -3.12 12.63 -12.69
C GLY A 25 -3.74 11.94 -11.49
N LEU A 26 -3.67 12.58 -10.33
CA LEU A 26 -4.24 12.09 -9.08
C LEU A 26 -4.90 13.24 -8.30
N SER A 27 -5.84 12.86 -7.44
CA SER A 27 -6.49 13.79 -6.53
C SER A 27 -6.92 13.06 -5.27
N SER A 28 -6.75 13.68 -4.12
CA SER A 28 -7.22 13.17 -2.82
C SER A 28 -8.00 14.27 -2.08
N MET A 29 -8.95 13.86 -1.23
CA MET A 29 -9.85 14.75 -0.50
C MET A 29 -10.33 14.05 0.77
N GLN A 30 -10.20 14.71 1.94
CA GLN A 30 -10.56 14.11 3.24
C GLN A 30 -12.06 13.86 3.40
N GLY A 31 -12.91 14.71 2.81
CA GLY A 31 -14.36 14.55 2.88
C GLY A 31 -14.88 14.65 4.33
N TRP A 32 -15.74 13.71 4.72
CA TRP A 32 -16.46 13.76 6.00
C TRP A 32 -15.70 13.18 7.18
N ARG A 33 -14.58 12.49 6.95
CA ARG A 33 -13.79 11.85 8.01
C ARG A 33 -13.06 12.90 8.85
N ALA A 34 -12.86 12.62 10.14
CA ALA A 34 -12.10 13.51 11.03
C ALA A 34 -10.62 13.62 10.63
N SER A 35 -10.02 12.54 10.13
CA SER A 35 -8.64 12.43 9.65
C SER A 35 -8.60 12.01 8.16
N MET A 36 -7.57 12.46 7.45
CA MET A 36 -7.16 11.90 6.15
C MET A 36 -6.19 10.75 6.42
N GLU A 37 -6.60 9.51 6.13
CA GLU A 37 -5.78 8.31 6.38
C GLU A 37 -5.14 7.74 5.11
N ASP A 38 -5.63 8.12 3.92
CA ASP A 38 -5.01 7.66 2.68
C ASP A 38 -3.65 8.29 2.41
N ALA A 39 -2.85 7.54 1.66
CA ALA A 39 -1.63 8.00 1.03
C ALA A 39 -1.54 7.44 -0.40
N HIS A 40 -0.61 7.98 -1.19
CA HIS A 40 -0.35 7.49 -2.54
C HIS A 40 1.14 7.60 -2.88
N ALA A 41 1.55 6.90 -3.91
CA ALA A 41 2.87 6.98 -4.52
C ALA A 41 2.72 7.02 -6.05
N ALA A 42 3.38 7.97 -6.72
CA ALA A 42 3.36 8.10 -8.17
C ALA A 42 4.77 8.42 -8.68
N TYR A 43 5.42 7.42 -9.25
CA TYR A 43 6.78 7.51 -9.80
C TYR A 43 6.74 7.14 -11.28
N LEU A 44 6.88 8.14 -12.15
CA LEU A 44 6.98 7.92 -13.60
C LEU A 44 8.26 7.19 -13.99
N ASP A 45 9.36 7.56 -13.35
CA ASP A 45 10.69 6.99 -13.57
C ASP A 45 11.21 6.47 -12.22
N LEU A 46 10.72 5.29 -11.81
CA LEU A 46 11.24 4.57 -10.65
C LEU A 46 12.65 4.02 -10.95
N ASP A 47 12.85 3.58 -12.20
CA ASP A 47 14.14 3.38 -12.86
C ASP A 47 13.99 3.70 -14.36
N ASP A 48 15.03 3.46 -15.16
CA ASP A 48 15.05 3.75 -16.61
C ASP A 48 13.89 3.10 -17.41
N SER A 49 13.31 2.03 -16.86
CA SER A 49 12.34 1.18 -17.54
C SER A 49 10.98 1.08 -16.84
N THR A 50 10.86 1.59 -15.60
CA THR A 50 9.78 1.23 -14.70
C THR A 50 9.08 2.45 -14.12
N SER A 51 7.76 2.42 -14.18
CA SER A 51 6.86 3.34 -13.48
C SER A 51 6.10 2.60 -12.38
N PHE A 52 5.81 3.28 -11.29
CA PHE A 52 5.14 2.73 -10.12
C PHE A 52 4.03 3.68 -9.65
N PHE A 53 2.85 3.13 -9.43
CA PHE A 53 1.70 3.84 -8.89
C PHE A 53 1.07 3.03 -7.77
N GLY A 54 0.87 3.62 -6.60
CA GLY A 54 0.29 2.97 -5.43
C GLY A 54 -0.77 3.84 -4.77
N VAL A 55 -1.87 3.24 -4.36
CA VAL A 55 -2.90 3.84 -3.51
C VAL A 55 -3.01 3.02 -2.23
N TYR A 56 -3.03 3.72 -1.10
CA TYR A 56 -3.02 3.13 0.23
C TYR A 56 -4.15 3.76 1.05
N ASP A 57 -5.18 2.99 1.35
CA ASP A 57 -6.32 3.42 2.18
C ASP A 57 -6.05 3.00 3.63
N GLY A 58 -5.79 3.97 4.50
CA GLY A 58 -5.40 3.73 5.88
C GLY A 58 -6.60 3.54 6.81
N HIS A 59 -6.45 2.71 7.83
CA HIS A 59 -7.47 2.53 8.87
C HIS A 59 -6.85 2.41 10.26
N GLY A 60 -7.51 3.05 11.23
CA GLY A 60 -7.00 3.13 12.60
C GLY A 60 -5.79 4.05 12.73
N GLY A 61 -5.53 4.88 11.71
CA GLY A 61 -4.43 5.82 11.64
C GLY A 61 -3.73 5.85 10.28
N LYS A 62 -3.20 7.02 9.92
CA LYS A 62 -2.52 7.28 8.63
C LYS A 62 -1.08 6.75 8.52
N ALA A 63 -0.48 6.32 9.62
CA ALA A 63 0.97 6.06 9.69
C ALA A 63 1.39 4.91 8.74
N VAL A 64 0.60 3.83 8.69
CA VAL A 64 0.90 2.65 7.85
C VAL A 64 0.74 2.97 6.36
N ALA A 65 -0.32 3.70 5.98
CA ALA A 65 -0.50 4.15 4.60
C ALA A 65 0.68 5.02 4.14
N LYS A 66 1.11 5.99 4.97
CA LYS A 66 2.30 6.81 4.69
C LYS A 66 3.59 6.01 4.64
N PHE A 67 3.74 5.00 5.51
CA PHE A 67 4.89 4.10 5.50
C PHE A 67 4.96 3.33 4.18
N CYS A 68 3.83 2.81 3.71
CA CYS A 68 3.73 2.12 2.42
C CYS A 68 4.08 3.04 1.24
N ALA A 69 3.51 4.25 1.21
CA ALA A 69 3.83 5.25 0.18
C ALA A 69 5.32 5.58 0.12
N LYS A 70 5.98 5.68 1.29
CA LYS A 70 7.39 6.01 1.40
C LYS A 70 8.33 4.87 0.99
N HIS A 71 8.01 3.62 1.33
CA HIS A 71 9.00 2.53 1.31
C HIS A 71 8.69 1.39 0.32
N LEU A 72 7.43 1.14 -0.04
CA LEU A 72 7.06 -0.09 -0.77
C LEU A 72 7.76 -0.18 -2.14
N HIS A 73 7.78 0.91 -2.90
CA HIS A 73 8.41 0.99 -4.22
C HIS A 73 9.93 0.70 -4.15
N GLN A 74 10.59 1.10 -3.06
CA GLN A 74 12.01 0.83 -2.84
C GLN A 74 12.25 -0.65 -2.55
N GLN A 75 11.37 -1.30 -1.78
CA GLN A 75 11.46 -2.73 -1.49
C GLN A 75 11.24 -3.59 -2.74
N VAL A 76 10.40 -3.13 -3.68
CA VAL A 76 10.27 -3.75 -5.00
C VAL A 76 11.61 -3.74 -5.75
N LEU A 77 12.33 -2.62 -5.77
CA LEU A 77 13.63 -2.52 -6.46
C LEU A 77 14.71 -3.39 -5.81
N LYS A 78 14.69 -3.49 -4.47
CA LYS A 78 15.74 -4.18 -3.69
C LYS A 78 15.68 -5.71 -3.79
N HIS A 79 14.52 -6.30 -4.09
CA HIS A 79 14.37 -7.75 -4.13
C HIS A 79 15.02 -8.37 -5.38
N GLU A 80 15.76 -9.47 -5.23
CA GLU A 80 16.51 -10.14 -6.34
C GLU A 80 15.63 -10.51 -7.54
N ALA A 81 14.37 -10.90 -7.28
CA ALA A 81 13.39 -11.21 -8.32
C ALA A 81 13.15 -10.03 -9.29
N TYR A 82 13.29 -8.78 -8.81
CA TYR A 82 13.16 -7.59 -9.65
C TYR A 82 14.25 -7.53 -10.72
N SER A 83 15.50 -7.74 -10.30
CA SER A 83 16.67 -7.80 -11.19
C SER A 83 16.57 -8.97 -12.16
N ALA A 84 15.97 -10.08 -11.75
CA ALA A 84 15.68 -11.23 -12.61
C ALA A 84 14.50 -11.00 -13.60
N GLY A 85 13.79 -9.87 -13.49
CA GLY A 85 12.63 -9.55 -14.33
C GLY A 85 11.30 -10.12 -13.84
N ASP A 86 11.27 -10.82 -12.71
CA ASP A 86 10.06 -11.31 -12.05
C ASP A 86 9.49 -10.25 -11.09
N ILE A 87 8.80 -9.28 -11.68
CA ILE A 87 8.16 -8.18 -10.96
C ILE A 87 7.05 -8.67 -10.03
N GLY A 88 6.34 -9.74 -10.42
CA GLY A 88 5.24 -10.30 -9.63
C GLY A 88 5.72 -10.85 -8.29
N THR A 89 6.77 -11.66 -8.30
CA THR A 89 7.39 -12.17 -7.07
C THR A 89 8.01 -11.03 -6.26
N SER A 90 8.71 -10.10 -6.91
CA SER A 90 9.30 -8.95 -6.21
C SER A 90 8.26 -8.13 -5.43
N VAL A 91 7.16 -7.75 -6.08
CA VAL A 91 6.12 -6.94 -5.40
C VAL A 91 5.39 -7.74 -4.32
N GLN A 92 5.16 -9.04 -4.52
CA GLN A 92 4.60 -9.89 -3.47
C GLN A 92 5.48 -9.89 -2.23
N LYS A 93 6.81 -10.06 -2.41
CA LYS A 93 7.79 -10.06 -1.33
C LYS A 93 7.92 -8.69 -0.68
N ALA A 94 7.84 -7.61 -1.45
CA ALA A 94 7.83 -6.25 -0.92
C ALA A 94 6.64 -6.01 0.03
N PHE A 95 5.43 -6.47 -0.31
CA PHE A 95 4.25 -6.34 0.57
C PHE A 95 4.47 -7.02 1.93
N LEU A 96 4.96 -8.26 1.93
CA LEU A 96 5.26 -9.00 3.17
C LEU A 96 6.40 -8.32 3.96
N ARG A 97 7.41 -7.82 3.24
CA ARG A 97 8.54 -7.10 3.83
C ARG A 97 8.12 -5.83 4.57
N MET A 98 7.04 -5.15 4.14
CA MET A 98 6.53 -3.98 4.86
C MET A 98 6.10 -4.31 6.29
N ASP A 99 5.42 -5.44 6.50
CA ASP A 99 5.02 -5.88 7.84
C ASP A 99 6.25 -6.13 8.71
N GLU A 100 7.29 -6.77 8.17
CA GLU A 100 8.54 -7.02 8.88
C GLU A 100 9.27 -5.73 9.25
N MET A 101 9.36 -4.77 8.32
CA MET A 101 10.04 -3.50 8.54
C MET A 101 9.38 -2.65 9.63
N MET A 102 8.07 -2.81 9.83
CA MET A 102 7.30 -2.10 10.85
C MET A 102 7.47 -2.68 12.26
N CYS A 103 8.06 -3.87 12.40
CA CYS A 103 8.39 -4.45 13.70
C CYS A 103 9.66 -3.84 14.32
N GLY A 104 9.79 -3.98 15.63
CA GLY A 104 10.95 -3.58 16.41
C GLY A 104 11.15 -2.06 16.52
N GLN A 105 12.30 -1.67 17.09
CA GLN A 105 12.59 -0.29 17.48
C GLN A 105 12.58 0.69 16.30
N ARG A 106 13.15 0.29 15.15
CA ARG A 106 13.23 1.13 13.96
C ARG A 106 11.86 1.32 13.31
N GLY A 107 11.09 0.24 13.16
CA GLY A 107 9.72 0.29 12.66
C GLY A 107 8.82 1.17 13.51
N TRP A 108 8.88 1.01 14.83
CA TRP A 108 8.14 1.85 15.78
C TRP A 108 8.47 3.33 15.62
N ARG A 109 9.76 3.69 15.56
CA ARG A 109 10.21 5.09 15.44
C ARG A 109 9.74 5.72 14.13
N GLU A 110 9.89 5.00 13.03
CA GLU A 110 9.47 5.49 11.71
C GLU A 110 7.96 5.73 11.67
N LEU A 111 7.16 4.79 12.21
CA LEU A 111 5.71 4.94 12.31
C LEU A 111 5.30 6.13 13.19
N ALA A 112 5.96 6.33 14.34
CA ALA A 112 5.70 7.49 15.21
C ALA A 112 5.93 8.81 14.46
N VAL A 113 7.05 8.92 13.73
CA VAL A 113 7.35 10.12 12.93
C VAL A 113 6.29 10.35 11.85
N LEU A 114 5.82 9.30 11.17
CA LEU A 114 4.82 9.40 10.11
C LEU A 114 3.41 9.70 10.65
N GLY A 115 3.09 9.23 11.86
CA GLY A 115 1.88 9.57 12.60
C GLY A 115 1.83 11.03 13.01
N ASP A 116 2.92 11.54 13.61
CA ASP A 116 2.98 12.85 14.28
C ASP A 116 3.28 14.03 13.35
N LYS A 117 3.91 13.81 12.19
CA LYS A 117 4.33 14.89 11.25
C LYS A 117 3.19 15.78 10.72
N MET A 118 1.94 15.57 11.12
CA MET A 118 0.81 16.44 10.80
C MET A 118 0.28 17.25 11.98
N ASP A 119 0.60 16.89 13.23
CA ASP A 119 0.17 17.70 14.38
C ASP A 119 1.05 18.97 14.52
N LYS A 120 2.28 18.94 13.99
CA LYS A 120 3.20 20.08 13.98
C LYS A 120 3.17 20.92 12.68
N VAL A 121 2.50 20.48 11.61
CA VAL A 121 2.46 21.17 10.29
C VAL A 121 1.06 21.73 10.03
N SER A 122 0.45 22.33 11.05
CA SER A 122 -0.74 23.19 10.90
C SER A 122 -0.39 24.68 10.82
N GLY A 123 0.92 25.02 10.82
CA GLY A 123 1.42 26.38 10.68
C GLY A 123 2.56 26.48 9.67
N PHE A 124 2.26 27.08 8.52
CA PHE A 124 3.16 27.59 7.47
C PHE A 124 3.60 26.66 6.31
N VAL A 125 3.68 27.30 5.15
CA VAL A 125 3.59 26.84 3.75
C VAL A 125 4.93 26.35 3.20
N GLU A 126 4.89 25.32 2.35
CA GLU A 126 5.32 25.32 0.92
C GLU A 126 5.98 24.01 0.49
N GLY A 127 5.73 23.64 -0.77
CA GLY A 127 6.02 22.34 -1.35
C GLY A 127 7.47 21.88 -1.18
N PHE A 128 7.62 20.70 -0.62
CA PHE A 128 8.83 19.91 -0.75
C PHE A 128 8.43 18.57 -1.37
N VAL A 129 8.28 18.58 -2.69
CA VAL A 129 8.28 17.38 -3.52
C VAL A 129 9.63 16.73 -3.31
N TRP A 130 9.67 15.65 -2.53
CA TRP A 130 10.87 14.86 -2.36
C TRP A 130 11.03 13.94 -3.56
N SER A 131 11.80 14.37 -4.56
CA SER A 131 12.42 13.48 -5.55
C SER A 131 13.80 13.08 -5.04
N PRO A 132 14.07 11.80 -4.73
CA PRO A 132 15.44 11.34 -4.57
C PRO A 132 16.07 11.27 -5.97
N LYS A 133 17.13 12.05 -6.19
CA LYS A 133 18.08 11.74 -7.28
C LYS A 133 18.79 10.44 -6.90
N GLY A 134 18.88 9.53 -7.85
CA GLY A 134 19.45 8.20 -7.69
C GLY A 134 20.88 8.26 -7.15
N ASP A 135 21.12 7.50 -6.10
CA ASP A 135 22.46 7.13 -5.65
C ASP A 135 22.77 5.70 -6.11
N GLU A 136 24.04 5.52 -6.46
CA GLU A 136 24.60 4.44 -7.26
C GLU A 136 24.44 3.04 -6.64
N ALA A 137 24.23 2.07 -7.53
CA ALA A 137 24.18 0.65 -7.21
C ALA A 137 25.56 0.12 -6.79
N ASN A 138 25.71 -0.32 -5.53
CA ASN A 138 26.33 -1.61 -5.22
C ASN A 138 26.18 -2.04 -3.75
N ASP A 139 26.11 -3.36 -3.61
CA ASP A 139 26.16 -4.24 -2.44
C ASP A 139 24.84 -4.63 -1.74
N HIS A 140 24.68 -5.94 -1.63
CA HIS A 140 23.49 -6.70 -1.22
C HIS A 140 23.32 -6.66 0.31
N PHE A 141 23.23 -5.47 0.89
CA PHE A 141 23.02 -5.28 2.32
C PHE A 141 21.58 -4.80 2.57
N ASP A 142 20.84 -5.50 3.43
CA ASP A 142 19.54 -5.03 3.92
C ASP A 142 19.73 -3.70 4.66
N ASP A 143 19.42 -2.60 3.97
CA ASP A 143 19.48 -1.22 4.47
C ASP A 143 18.42 -0.93 5.58
N TRP A 144 17.72 -1.96 6.04
CA TRP A 144 16.87 -1.94 7.23
C TRP A 144 17.39 -2.86 8.35
N PRO A 145 18.62 -2.65 8.88
CA PRO A 145 19.15 -3.47 9.97
C PRO A 145 18.27 -3.40 11.22
N PRO A 146 18.24 -4.49 12.02
CA PRO A 146 17.61 -4.48 13.33
C PRO A 146 18.29 -3.44 14.23
N GLU A 147 17.48 -2.73 15.01
CA GLU A 147 17.93 -1.71 15.96
C GLU A 147 17.50 -2.12 17.37
N GLU A 148 18.43 -2.04 18.34
CA GLU A 148 18.11 -2.23 19.75
C GLU A 148 17.60 -0.92 20.38
N GLY A 149 16.60 -1.02 21.23
CA GLY A 149 16.07 0.11 21.99
C GLY A 149 14.84 -0.27 22.81
N SER A 150 14.20 0.73 23.42
CA SER A 150 13.06 0.54 24.32
C SER A 150 11.82 -0.11 23.68
N HIS A 151 11.76 -0.20 22.35
CA HIS A 151 10.66 -0.77 21.58
C HIS A 151 11.11 -1.95 20.69
N SER A 152 12.21 -2.64 21.06
CA SER A 152 12.68 -3.81 20.31
C SER A 152 11.68 -4.98 20.30
N ASP A 153 10.77 -5.05 21.26
CA ASP A 153 9.67 -6.02 21.36
C ASP A 153 8.39 -5.58 20.63
N PHE A 154 8.42 -4.44 19.94
CA PHE A 154 7.27 -3.96 19.18
C PHE A 154 6.90 -4.94 18.05
N HIS A 155 5.73 -5.57 18.17
CA HIS A 155 5.25 -6.57 17.23
C HIS A 155 4.63 -6.00 15.94
N GLY A 156 4.61 -4.68 15.79
CA GLY A 156 4.00 -3.96 14.67
C GLY A 156 2.74 -3.16 15.08
N PRO A 157 2.23 -2.30 14.18
CA PRO A 157 1.12 -1.40 14.46
C PRO A 157 -0.22 -2.14 14.53
N THR A 158 -1.14 -1.65 15.37
CA THR A 158 -2.54 -2.08 15.41
C THR A 158 -3.41 -1.40 14.35
N SER A 159 -2.92 -0.32 13.73
CA SER A 159 -3.49 0.26 12.51
C SER A 159 -3.00 -0.50 11.28
N GLY A 160 -3.67 -0.32 10.16
CA GLY A 160 -3.26 -0.91 8.88
C GLY A 160 -3.58 -0.03 7.69
N CYS A 161 -3.31 -0.55 6.51
CA CYS A 161 -3.84 0.01 5.28
C CYS A 161 -4.07 -1.07 4.22
N THR A 162 -5.00 -0.80 3.33
CA THR A 162 -5.05 -1.49 2.03
C THR A 162 -3.88 -1.02 1.17
N ALA A 163 -3.53 -1.81 0.16
CA ALA A 163 -2.53 -1.43 -0.82
C ALA A 163 -2.92 -1.97 -2.20
N CYS A 164 -3.10 -1.07 -3.16
CA CYS A 164 -3.33 -1.39 -4.56
C CYS A 164 -2.26 -0.70 -5.41
N VAL A 165 -1.42 -1.51 -6.06
CA VAL A 165 -0.22 -1.05 -6.75
C VAL A 165 -0.26 -1.49 -8.20
N ALA A 166 0.12 -0.60 -9.10
CA ALA A 166 0.37 -0.88 -10.50
C ALA A 166 1.81 -0.52 -10.87
N ILE A 167 2.50 -1.49 -11.46
CA ILE A 167 3.90 -1.37 -11.91
C ILE A 167 3.90 -1.57 -13.42
N ILE A 168 4.46 -0.61 -14.14
CA ILE A 168 4.62 -0.69 -15.59
C ILE A 168 6.11 -0.73 -15.87
N ARG A 169 6.64 -1.90 -16.26
CA ARG A 169 8.05 -2.05 -16.68
C ARG A 169 8.11 -2.37 -18.16
N ASN A 170 8.64 -1.46 -18.96
CA ASN A 170 8.60 -1.55 -20.42
C ASN A 170 7.16 -1.69 -20.95
N LYS A 171 6.77 -2.91 -21.36
CA LYS A 171 5.41 -3.27 -21.81
C LYS A 171 4.71 -4.24 -20.86
N GLN A 172 5.31 -4.57 -19.73
CA GLN A 172 4.70 -5.42 -18.72
C GLN A 172 3.91 -4.56 -17.74
N LEU A 173 2.65 -4.90 -17.49
CA LEU A 173 1.85 -4.36 -16.41
C LEU A 173 1.71 -5.43 -15.34
N VAL A 174 2.04 -5.07 -14.10
CA VAL A 174 1.80 -5.90 -12.91
C VAL A 174 0.93 -5.12 -11.95
N VAL A 175 -0.18 -5.71 -11.53
CA VAL A 175 -1.06 -5.16 -10.51
C VAL A 175 -1.03 -6.08 -9.29
N ALA A 176 -0.75 -5.50 -8.13
CA ALA A 176 -0.75 -6.16 -6.84
C ALA A 176 -1.81 -5.53 -5.94
N ASN A 177 -2.72 -6.33 -5.38
CA ASN A 177 -3.78 -5.82 -4.50
C ASN A 177 -3.87 -6.61 -3.19
N ALA A 178 -3.88 -5.91 -2.07
CA ALA A 178 -4.21 -6.44 -0.75
C ALA A 178 -5.20 -5.47 -0.07
N GLY A 179 -6.44 -5.92 0.12
CA GLY A 179 -7.53 -5.10 0.64
C GLY A 179 -8.63 -4.87 -0.41
N ASP A 180 -9.45 -3.85 -0.20
CA ASP A 180 -10.63 -3.53 -1.01
C ASP A 180 -10.49 -2.27 -1.88
N SER A 181 -9.30 -1.66 -1.91
CA SER A 181 -8.91 -0.78 -3.02
C SER A 181 -8.93 -1.52 -4.36
N ARG A 182 -9.06 -0.77 -5.47
CA ARG A 182 -9.25 -1.38 -6.80
C ARG A 182 -8.43 -0.72 -7.90
N CYS A 183 -7.96 -1.56 -8.83
CA CYS A 183 -7.33 -1.16 -10.08
C CYS A 183 -8.16 -1.63 -11.27
N VAL A 184 -8.41 -0.72 -12.21
CA VAL A 184 -9.19 -0.92 -13.43
C VAL A 184 -8.42 -0.32 -14.60
N ILE A 185 -8.41 -1.00 -15.74
CA ILE A 185 -7.88 -0.45 -16.99
C ILE A 185 -9.00 -0.23 -17.99
N SER A 186 -8.97 0.90 -18.69
CA SER A 186 -9.79 1.15 -19.87
C SER A 186 -8.99 0.81 -21.12
N ILE A 187 -9.54 -0.02 -22.00
CA ILE A 187 -8.96 -0.34 -23.31
C ILE A 187 -10.06 -0.11 -24.34
N LYS A 188 -9.84 0.81 -25.29
CA LYS A 188 -10.82 1.18 -26.32
C LYS A 188 -12.18 1.59 -25.73
N GLY A 189 -12.15 2.32 -24.60
CA GLY A 189 -13.34 2.79 -23.90
C GLY A 189 -14.08 1.74 -23.07
N GLN A 190 -13.58 0.49 -22.98
CA GLN A 190 -14.16 -0.55 -22.13
C GLN A 190 -13.33 -0.76 -20.88
N ALA A 191 -13.98 -0.88 -19.71
CA ALA A 191 -13.32 -1.08 -18.42
C ALA A 191 -13.12 -2.56 -18.11
N TYR A 192 -11.91 -2.91 -17.66
CA TYR A 192 -11.50 -4.25 -17.24
C TYR A 192 -10.90 -4.19 -15.84
N ASN A 193 -11.41 -5.01 -14.93
CA ASN A 193 -10.84 -5.12 -13.59
C ASN A 193 -9.46 -5.78 -13.65
N LEU A 194 -8.46 -5.13 -13.06
CA LEU A 194 -7.12 -5.71 -12.90
C LEU A 194 -6.88 -6.26 -11.50
N SER A 195 -7.68 -5.87 -10.52
CA SER A 195 -7.69 -6.44 -9.19
C SER A 195 -9.07 -6.95 -8.77
N LYS A 196 -9.11 -7.73 -7.70
CA LYS A 196 -10.32 -8.12 -6.98
C LYS A 196 -10.23 -7.60 -5.54
N ASP A 197 -11.33 -7.08 -5.02
CA ASP A 197 -11.41 -6.61 -3.64
C ASP A 197 -11.43 -7.81 -2.69
N HIS A 198 -10.74 -7.67 -1.56
CA HIS A 198 -10.68 -8.70 -0.53
C HIS A 198 -11.63 -8.35 0.61
N LYS A 199 -12.75 -9.07 0.69
CA LYS A 199 -13.73 -8.94 1.76
C LYS A 199 -13.76 -10.21 2.62
N PRO A 200 -13.96 -10.11 3.95
CA PRO A 200 -13.98 -11.27 4.84
C PRO A 200 -14.96 -12.38 4.39
N ASP A 201 -16.12 -12.01 3.85
CA ASP A 201 -17.16 -12.96 3.47
C ASP A 201 -16.86 -13.76 2.18
N LEU A 202 -15.81 -13.41 1.43
CA LEU A 202 -15.40 -14.18 0.24
C LEU A 202 -14.85 -15.54 0.66
N GLU A 203 -15.19 -16.59 -0.09
CA GLU A 203 -14.91 -17.99 0.28
C GLU A 203 -13.43 -18.24 0.60
N LEU A 204 -12.51 -17.77 -0.25
CA LEU A 204 -11.06 -17.93 -0.05
C LEU A 204 -10.56 -17.21 1.21
N GLU A 205 -11.08 -16.00 1.47
CA GLU A 205 -10.68 -15.19 2.62
C GLU A 205 -11.24 -15.79 3.91
N LYS A 206 -12.52 -16.16 3.90
CA LYS A 206 -13.20 -16.84 5.01
C LYS A 206 -12.52 -18.14 5.38
N ASP A 207 -12.15 -18.97 4.40
CA ASP A 207 -11.45 -20.22 4.63
C ASP A 207 -10.09 -19.98 5.31
N ARG A 208 -9.29 -19.01 4.84
CA ARG A 208 -8.03 -18.64 5.50
C ARG A 208 -8.27 -18.16 6.94
N ILE A 209 -9.21 -17.23 7.15
CA ILE A 209 -9.53 -16.67 8.47
C ILE A 209 -9.88 -17.77 9.48
N LEU A 210 -10.77 -18.69 9.09
CA LEU A 210 -11.21 -19.79 9.94
C LEU A 210 -10.07 -20.78 10.23
N LYS A 211 -9.27 -21.14 9.21
CA LYS A 211 -8.09 -22.02 9.38
C LYS A 211 -7.00 -21.40 10.25
N ALA A 212 -6.89 -20.08 10.26
CA ALA A 212 -5.97 -19.34 11.11
C ALA A 212 -6.45 -19.19 12.56
N GLY A 213 -7.66 -19.68 12.88
CA GLY A 213 -8.26 -19.60 14.22
C GLY A 213 -9.08 -18.33 14.47
N GLY A 214 -9.30 -17.50 13.45
CA GLY A 214 -10.19 -16.35 13.50
C GLY A 214 -11.66 -16.72 13.24
N PHE A 215 -12.53 -15.72 13.34
CA PHE A 215 -13.95 -15.86 13.01
C PHE A 215 -14.46 -14.61 12.27
N ILE A 216 -15.65 -14.70 11.68
CA ILE A 216 -16.32 -13.56 11.03
C ILE A 216 -17.65 -13.33 11.71
N GLN A 217 -17.88 -12.10 12.16
CA GLN A 217 -19.12 -11.66 12.77
C GLN A 217 -19.59 -10.39 12.04
N VAL A 218 -20.76 -10.48 11.38
CA VAL A 218 -21.38 -9.36 10.65
C VAL A 218 -20.39 -8.71 9.65
N GLY A 219 -19.74 -9.54 8.83
CA GLY A 219 -18.77 -9.10 7.82
C GLY A 219 -17.44 -8.57 8.39
N ARG A 220 -17.18 -8.73 9.70
CA ARG A 220 -15.93 -8.30 10.35
C ARG A 220 -15.14 -9.48 10.90
N VAL A 221 -13.84 -9.49 10.60
CA VAL A 221 -12.83 -10.40 11.14
C VAL A 221 -12.70 -10.16 12.64
N ASN A 222 -12.89 -11.24 13.41
CA ASN A 222 -12.97 -11.25 14.87
C ASN A 222 -13.92 -10.20 15.45
N GLY A 223 -14.96 -9.81 14.70
CA GLY A 223 -15.90 -8.76 15.07
C GLY A 223 -15.38 -7.32 14.99
N SER A 224 -14.09 -7.13 14.65
CA SER A 224 -13.43 -5.82 14.66
C SER A 224 -13.22 -5.26 13.25
N LEU A 225 -12.45 -5.95 12.41
CA LEU A 225 -11.94 -5.42 11.14
C LEU A 225 -12.80 -5.84 9.95
N ASN A 226 -13.23 -4.91 9.10
CA ASN A 226 -14.02 -5.20 7.90
C ASN A 226 -13.18 -5.51 6.64
N LEU A 227 -11.88 -5.74 6.82
CA LEU A 227 -10.90 -6.07 5.78
C LEU A 227 -10.34 -7.47 6.03
N ALA A 228 -10.10 -8.22 4.94
CA ALA A 228 -9.48 -9.54 5.02
C ALA A 228 -7.96 -9.50 4.77
N ARG A 229 -7.49 -8.51 4.02
CA ARG A 229 -6.07 -8.31 3.69
C ARG A 229 -5.70 -6.85 3.88
N ALA A 230 -4.51 -6.64 4.44
CA ALA A 230 -3.96 -5.31 4.74
C ALA A 230 -2.48 -5.45 5.10
N ILE A 231 -1.71 -4.38 4.88
CA ILE A 231 -0.38 -4.18 5.48
C ILE A 231 -0.59 -3.52 6.86
N GLY A 232 0.20 -3.88 7.87
CA GLY A 232 -0.03 -3.50 9.27
C GLY A 232 -0.94 -4.49 10.00
N ASP A 233 -1.87 -4.03 10.85
CA ASP A 233 -2.83 -4.89 11.58
C ASP A 233 -2.16 -6.07 12.30
N ALA A 234 -1.03 -5.80 12.96
CA ALA A 234 -0.14 -6.83 13.47
C ALA A 234 -0.82 -7.78 14.47
N GLU A 235 -1.83 -7.32 15.20
CA GLU A 235 -2.59 -8.13 16.15
C GLU A 235 -3.25 -9.36 15.51
N PHE A 236 -3.55 -9.31 14.21
CA PHE A 236 -4.14 -10.42 13.44
C PHE A 236 -3.09 -11.36 12.82
N LYS A 237 -1.80 -11.10 13.04
CA LYS A 237 -0.65 -11.73 12.35
C LYS A 237 0.32 -12.43 13.30
N GLN A 238 -0.10 -12.72 14.53
CA GLN A 238 0.77 -13.24 15.60
C GLN A 238 0.86 -14.78 15.65
N ASN A 239 0.26 -15.50 14.70
CA ASN A 239 0.29 -16.97 14.74
C ASN A 239 1.66 -17.49 14.26
N LYS A 240 2.51 -17.89 15.21
CA LYS A 240 3.89 -18.37 14.96
C LYS A 240 3.97 -19.69 14.19
N THR A 241 2.90 -20.46 14.10
CA THR A 241 2.90 -21.75 13.37
C THR A 241 2.47 -21.60 11.92
N LEU A 242 1.97 -20.43 11.54
CA LEU A 242 1.52 -20.13 10.18
C LEU A 242 2.48 -19.17 9.49
N PRO A 243 2.70 -19.33 8.18
CA PRO A 243 3.44 -18.34 7.41
C PRO A 243 2.60 -17.05 7.24
N ALA A 244 3.25 -15.95 6.87
CA ALA A 244 2.64 -14.62 6.78
C ALA A 244 1.42 -14.56 5.85
N GLU A 245 1.42 -15.37 4.79
CA GLU A 245 0.33 -15.46 3.79
C GLU A 245 -0.92 -16.16 4.35
N ARG A 246 -0.79 -16.88 5.47
CA ARG A 246 -1.87 -17.69 6.07
C ARG A 246 -2.36 -17.16 7.41
N GLN A 247 -1.95 -15.96 7.79
CA GLN A 247 -2.47 -15.26 8.98
C GLN A 247 -3.96 -14.90 8.81
N ILE A 248 -4.62 -14.53 9.91
CA ILE A 248 -6.06 -14.15 9.90
C ILE A 248 -6.28 -13.01 8.90
N VAL A 249 -5.51 -11.94 9.06
CA VAL A 249 -5.34 -10.86 8.07
C VAL A 249 -3.95 -11.03 7.46
N THR A 250 -3.81 -10.90 6.14
CA THR A 250 -2.51 -11.04 5.48
C THR A 250 -2.18 -9.84 4.61
N ALA A 251 -0.90 -9.48 4.54
CA ALA A 251 -0.40 -8.51 3.57
C ALA A 251 -0.19 -9.13 2.18
N ASN A 252 -0.33 -10.45 2.02
CA ASN A 252 -0.07 -11.14 0.75
C ASN A 252 -1.03 -10.65 -0.35
N PRO A 253 -0.51 -10.01 -1.42
CA PRO A 253 -1.36 -9.48 -2.48
C PRO A 253 -1.78 -10.58 -3.47
N ASP A 254 -2.93 -10.37 -4.11
CA ASP A 254 -3.22 -11.01 -5.39
C ASP A 254 -2.41 -10.29 -6.48
N ILE A 255 -1.77 -11.06 -7.36
CA ILE A 255 -0.95 -10.55 -8.48
C ILE A 255 -1.63 -10.83 -9.80
N ASN A 256 -1.80 -9.80 -10.63
CA ASN A 256 -2.27 -9.90 -12.00
C ASN A 256 -1.21 -9.32 -12.94
N THR A 257 -0.79 -10.09 -13.94
CA THR A 257 0.21 -9.68 -14.93
C THR A 257 -0.41 -9.62 -16.33
N GLY A 258 -0.01 -8.61 -17.10
CA GLY A 258 -0.51 -8.40 -18.45
C GLY A 258 0.44 -7.57 -19.29
N LEU A 259 0.04 -7.35 -20.54
CA LEU A 259 0.76 -6.46 -21.46
C LEU A 259 0.13 -5.06 -21.43
N TYR A 260 0.96 -4.06 -21.18
CA TYR A 260 0.62 -2.66 -21.37
C TYR A 260 0.90 -2.25 -22.82
N VAL A 261 -0.18 -1.99 -23.56
CA VAL A 261 -0.10 -1.43 -24.92
C VAL A 261 -0.70 -0.04 -24.90
N LYS A 262 0.16 0.97 -25.04
CA LYS A 262 -0.25 2.38 -25.18
C LYS A 262 -1.11 2.51 -26.43
N SER A 263 -2.38 2.84 -26.26
CA SER A 263 -3.26 3.34 -27.31
C SER A 263 -3.75 4.72 -26.91
N THR A 264 -4.19 5.54 -27.87
CA THR A 264 -4.76 6.88 -27.61
C THR A 264 -6.00 6.87 -26.72
N THR A 265 -6.54 5.69 -26.38
CA THR A 265 -7.74 5.50 -25.55
C THR A 265 -7.51 4.59 -24.34
N SER A 266 -6.25 4.23 -24.05
CA SER A 266 -5.92 3.38 -22.90
C SER A 266 -5.70 4.25 -21.67
N GLY A 267 -6.37 3.94 -20.55
CA GLY A 267 -6.19 4.64 -19.28
C GLY A 267 -6.20 3.66 -18.11
N LEU A 268 -5.28 3.80 -17.17
CA LEU A 268 -5.23 3.00 -15.95
C LEU A 268 -5.75 3.85 -14.79
N CYS A 269 -6.66 3.29 -13.99
CA CYS A 269 -7.24 3.97 -12.84
C CYS A 269 -7.12 3.08 -11.61
N THR A 270 -6.46 3.60 -10.58
CA THR A 270 -6.43 3.03 -9.24
C THR A 270 -7.23 3.93 -8.31
N ARG A 271 -7.99 3.32 -7.39
CA ARG A 271 -8.85 4.06 -6.46
C ARG A 271 -8.90 3.36 -5.09
N ALA A 272 -8.87 4.17 -4.03
CA ALA A 272 -9.26 3.79 -2.68
C ALA A 272 -10.78 3.73 -2.55
N VAL A 273 -11.30 2.69 -1.90
CA VAL A 273 -12.74 2.51 -1.69
C VAL A 273 -13.10 2.97 -0.28
N GLU A 274 -13.42 4.26 -0.15
CA GLU A 274 -13.98 4.79 1.10
C GLU A 274 -15.44 4.32 1.29
N PHE A 275 -15.76 3.78 2.47
CA PHE A 275 -17.13 3.49 2.95
C PHE A 275 -17.66 4.60 3.86
#